data_AF-A0A182K6X5-F1
#
_entry.id   AF-A0A182K6X5-F1
#
_cell.length_a   1.000
_cell.length_b   1.000
_cell.length_c   1.000
_cell.angle_alpha   90.00
_cell.angle_beta   90.00
_cell.angle_gamma   90.00
#
_symmetry.space_group_name_H-M   'P 1'
#
loop_
_entity.id
_entity.type
_entity.pdbx_description
1 polymer ?
#
loop_
_entity_poly.entity_id
_entity_poly.type
_entity_poly.pdbx_seq_one_letter_code
_entity_poly.pdbx_strand_id
1 'polypeptide(L)'
;VFFGPICDYVIAPIARYSSVWGIPLITSGGLNEAFSLKVPNYRTLTRMMGNYHAFGLMMREIHRHYNWTIQAYLYHEWDEKSGRGFTDCSMAITSINRAIGGNETSSGTFDEETAKYADYLRLLRNIEKRARIVVFII
;
A
#
# COMPACT_ATOMS: atom_id res chain seq x y z
N VAL A 1 5.79 27.19 -6.45
CA VAL A 1 5.01 25.94 -6.59
C VAL A 1 5.99 24.82 -6.88
N PHE A 2 5.83 23.66 -6.27
CA PHE A 2 6.61 22.45 -6.56
C PHE A 2 5.76 21.46 -7.35
N PHE A 3 6.39 20.81 -8.34
CA PHE A 3 5.78 19.72 -9.13
C PHE A 3 6.56 18.43 -8.91
N GLY A 4 5.85 17.35 -8.59
CA GLY A 4 6.48 16.11 -8.10
C GLY A 4 7.10 16.31 -6.71
N PRO A 5 7.90 15.37 -6.19
CA PRO A 5 8.25 14.05 -6.74
C PRO A 5 7.10 13.05 -6.64
N ILE A 6 7.30 11.82 -7.13
CA ILE A 6 6.26 10.78 -7.19
C ILE A 6 6.38 9.77 -6.03
N CYS A 7 7.60 9.43 -5.60
CA CYS A 7 7.82 8.41 -4.59
C CYS A 7 7.40 8.88 -3.19
N ASP A 8 6.68 8.02 -2.46
CA ASP A 8 6.08 8.35 -1.17
C ASP A 8 7.11 8.76 -0.10
N TYR A 9 8.22 8.04 0.00
CA TYR A 9 9.30 8.38 0.96
C TYR A 9 9.95 9.74 0.70
N VAL A 10 9.95 10.21 -0.55
CA VAL A 10 10.54 11.50 -0.93
C VAL A 10 9.53 12.63 -0.75
N ILE A 11 8.25 12.37 -1.05
CA ILE A 11 7.17 13.34 -0.84
C ILE A 11 7.03 13.68 0.65
N ALA A 12 7.15 12.71 1.55
CA ALA A 12 6.93 12.91 2.99
C ALA A 12 7.71 14.09 3.60
N PRO A 13 9.04 14.19 3.47
CA PRO A 13 9.80 15.34 3.97
C PRO A 13 9.50 16.63 3.19
N ILE A 14 9.41 16.58 1.84
CA ILE A 14 9.19 17.78 1.02
C ILE A 14 7.83 18.41 1.32
N ALA A 15 6.80 17.60 1.51
CA ALA A 15 5.47 18.07 1.86
C ALA A 15 5.43 18.71 3.25
N ARG A 16 6.20 18.19 4.23
CA ARG A 16 6.37 18.79 5.55
C ARG A 16 7.02 20.17 5.47
N TYR A 17 8.12 20.31 4.75
CA TYR A 17 8.76 21.61 4.54
C TYR A 17 7.86 22.59 3.79
N SER A 18 7.22 22.12 2.71
CA SER A 18 6.30 22.93 1.90
C SER A 18 5.11 23.43 2.72
N SER A 19 4.61 22.63 3.67
CA SER A 19 3.54 23.02 4.60
C SER A 19 3.97 24.13 5.57
N VAL A 20 5.25 24.19 5.96
CA VAL A 20 5.81 25.27 6.78
C VAL A 20 6.06 26.52 5.95
N TRP A 21 6.62 26.36 4.74
CA TRP A 21 6.93 27.48 3.84
C TRP A 21 5.70 28.08 3.15
N GLY A 22 4.54 27.42 3.21
CA GLY A 22 3.33 27.86 2.53
C GLY A 22 3.40 27.72 1.01
N ILE A 23 4.28 26.85 0.49
CA ILE A 23 4.45 26.63 -0.95
C ILE A 23 3.56 25.45 -1.38
N PRO A 24 2.71 25.60 -2.41
CA PRO A 24 1.94 24.49 -2.97
C PRO A 24 2.83 23.41 -3.58
N LEU A 25 2.53 22.15 -3.28
CA LEU A 25 3.17 20.95 -3.80
C LEU A 25 2.14 20.12 -4.56
N ILE A 26 2.31 19.99 -5.88
CA ILE A 26 1.40 19.27 -6.76
C ILE A 26 2.12 18.02 -7.29
N THR A 27 1.54 16.84 -7.08
CA THR A 27 2.15 15.57 -7.52
C THR A 27 1.12 14.59 -8.08
N SER A 28 1.56 13.73 -9.00
CA SER A 28 0.82 12.56 -9.46
C SER A 28 1.07 11.31 -8.61
N GLY A 29 2.00 11.37 -7.65
CA GLY A 29 2.27 10.30 -6.69
C GLY A 29 1.69 10.57 -5.30
N GLY A 30 2.36 10.09 -4.26
CA GLY A 30 1.87 10.29 -2.89
C GLY A 30 0.70 9.36 -2.60
N LEU A 31 0.78 8.10 -3.02
CA LEU A 31 -0.36 7.17 -3.01
C LEU A 31 -0.69 6.69 -1.59
N ASN A 32 0.30 6.70 -0.69
CA ASN A 32 0.11 6.36 0.71
C ASN A 32 -1.04 7.15 1.36
N GLU A 33 -1.88 6.43 2.09
CA GLU A 33 -3.02 6.98 2.82
C GLU A 33 -2.62 8.03 3.88
N ALA A 34 -1.40 7.93 4.42
CA ALA A 34 -0.87 8.87 5.41
C ALA A 34 -0.89 10.33 4.93
N PHE A 35 -0.78 10.58 3.62
CA PHE A 35 -0.84 11.93 3.04
C PHE A 35 -2.25 12.55 3.03
N SER A 36 -3.26 11.77 3.39
CA SER A 36 -4.63 12.25 3.58
C SER A 36 -4.78 13.02 4.89
N LEU A 37 -3.88 12.80 5.86
CA LEU A 37 -3.82 13.57 7.12
C LEU A 37 -3.15 14.93 6.86
N LYS A 38 -3.91 15.89 6.33
CA LYS A 38 -3.39 17.19 5.89
C LYS A 38 -2.81 18.03 7.03
N VAL A 39 -3.38 17.96 8.22
CA VAL A 39 -2.94 18.75 9.37
C VAL A 39 -2.12 17.87 10.32
N PRO A 40 -0.96 18.34 10.82
CA PRO A 40 -0.32 19.64 10.53
C PRO A 40 0.62 19.63 9.31
N ASN A 41 0.95 18.45 8.80
CA ASN A 41 2.19 18.24 8.03
C ASN A 41 2.06 18.36 6.51
N TYR A 42 0.86 18.26 5.93
CA TYR A 42 0.69 18.12 4.47
C TYR A 42 -0.33 19.11 3.90
N ARG A 43 -0.47 20.29 4.51
CA ARG A 43 -1.52 21.28 4.20
C ARG A 43 -1.49 21.79 2.75
N THR A 44 -0.30 21.88 2.16
CA THR A 44 -0.11 22.41 0.80
C THR A 44 0.08 21.32 -0.26
N LEU A 45 -0.08 20.05 0.09
CA LEU A 45 0.07 18.90 -0.82
C LEU A 45 -1.25 18.64 -1.55
N THR A 46 -1.23 18.76 -2.88
CA THR A 46 -2.32 18.37 -3.78
C THR A 46 -1.88 17.18 -4.63
N ARG A 47 -2.68 16.11 -4.60
CA ARG A 47 -2.43 14.91 -5.41
C ARG A 47 -3.39 14.87 -6.58
N MET A 48 -2.86 14.66 -7.78
CA MET A 48 -3.62 14.62 -9.02
C MET A 48 -4.08 13.20 -9.38
N MET A 49 -3.57 12.17 -8.68
CA MET A 49 -3.95 10.77 -8.84
C MET A 49 -4.74 10.28 -7.61
N GLY A 50 -5.49 9.19 -7.79
CA GLY A 50 -6.10 8.45 -6.68
C GLY A 50 -5.05 7.96 -5.68
N ASN A 51 -5.49 7.45 -4.54
CA ASN A 51 -4.62 6.95 -3.48
C ASN A 51 -5.00 5.49 -3.13
N TYR A 52 -4.18 4.84 -2.31
CA TYR A 52 -4.47 3.47 -1.89
C TYR A 52 -5.75 3.33 -1.05
N HIS A 53 -6.23 4.40 -0.42
CA HIS A 53 -7.51 4.39 0.30
C HIS A 53 -8.70 4.17 -0.65
N ALA A 54 -8.73 4.85 -1.80
CA ALA A 54 -9.77 4.63 -2.81
C ALA A 54 -9.75 3.18 -3.33
N PHE A 55 -8.57 2.60 -3.50
CA PHE A 55 -8.41 1.19 -3.87
C PHE A 55 -8.92 0.25 -2.76
N GLY A 56 -8.62 0.53 -1.49
CA GLY A 56 -9.15 -0.22 -0.36
C GLY A 56 -10.68 -0.15 -0.27
N LEU A 57 -11.28 1.01 -0.49
CA LEU A 57 -12.74 1.16 -0.54
C LEU A 57 -13.37 0.33 -1.67
N MET A 58 -12.78 0.35 -2.86
CA MET A 58 -13.22 -0.50 -3.97
C MET A 58 -13.17 -1.98 -3.58
N MET A 59 -12.06 -2.45 -3.01
CA MET A 59 -11.92 -3.84 -2.56
C MET A 59 -12.93 -4.21 -1.48
N ARG A 60 -13.26 -3.29 -0.57
CA ARG A 60 -14.30 -3.49 0.43
C ARG A 60 -15.67 -3.69 -0.23
N GLU A 61 -16.04 -2.88 -1.22
CA GLU A 61 -17.32 -3.04 -1.90
C GLU A 61 -17.39 -4.35 -2.70
N ILE A 62 -16.27 -4.80 -3.30
CA ILE A 62 -16.18 -6.14 -3.92
C ILE A 62 -16.41 -7.24 -2.88
N HIS A 63 -15.77 -7.15 -1.71
CA HIS A 63 -15.97 -8.13 -0.64
C HIS A 63 -17.43 -8.17 -0.17
N ARG A 64 -18.09 -7.01 -0.06
CA ARG A 64 -19.51 -6.93 0.33
C ARG A 64 -20.43 -7.47 -0.75
N HIS A 65 -20.14 -7.20 -2.03
CA HIS A 65 -20.98 -7.67 -3.13
C HIS A 65 -20.97 -9.20 -3.26
N TYR A 66 -19.80 -9.83 -3.10
CA TYR A 66 -19.65 -11.28 -3.22
C TYR A 66 -19.67 -12.02 -1.87
N ASN A 67 -19.93 -11.32 -0.76
CA ASN A 67 -19.90 -11.86 0.61
C ASN A 67 -18.58 -12.61 0.93
N TRP A 68 -17.44 -12.05 0.52
CA TRP A 68 -16.13 -12.60 0.83
C TRP A 68 -15.76 -12.27 2.27
N THR A 69 -15.53 -13.32 3.07
CA THR A 69 -15.18 -13.20 4.49
C THR A 69 -13.74 -13.60 4.80
N ILE A 70 -13.10 -14.35 3.90
CA ILE A 70 -11.79 -14.97 4.09
C ILE A 70 -10.97 -14.74 2.82
N GLN A 71 -9.86 -14.03 2.97
CA GLN A 71 -8.89 -13.77 1.91
C GLN A 71 -7.47 -13.94 2.43
N ALA A 72 -6.56 -14.14 1.49
CA ALA A 72 -5.12 -14.09 1.72
C ALA A 72 -4.50 -12.97 0.90
N TYR A 73 -3.41 -12.40 1.42
CA TYR A 73 -2.61 -11.41 0.72
C TYR A 73 -1.28 -12.03 0.33
N LEU A 74 -0.87 -11.79 -0.91
CA LEU A 74 0.41 -12.21 -1.42
C LEU A 74 1.04 -11.02 -2.15
N TYR A 75 2.12 -10.46 -1.61
CA TYR A 75 2.69 -9.25 -2.19
C TYR A 75 4.20 -9.15 -2.04
N HIS A 76 4.78 -8.33 -2.91
CA HIS A 76 6.20 -8.03 -2.85
C HIS A 76 6.56 -7.20 -1.63
N GLU A 77 7.56 -7.64 -0.88
CA GLU A 77 8.18 -6.88 0.21
C GLU A 77 9.69 -7.11 0.20
N TRP A 78 10.46 -6.07 0.48
CA TRP A 78 11.91 -6.20 0.66
C TRP A 78 12.24 -6.81 2.02
N ASP A 79 13.38 -7.48 2.13
CA ASP A 79 13.89 -7.91 3.45
C ASP A 79 14.09 -6.68 4.35
N GLU A 80 13.60 -6.73 5.60
CA GLU A 80 13.71 -5.63 6.55
C GLU A 80 15.17 -5.18 6.77
N LYS A 81 16.10 -6.13 6.65
CA LYS A 81 17.56 -5.87 6.78
C LYS A 81 18.12 -5.04 5.64
N SER A 82 17.42 -4.94 4.51
CA SER A 82 17.84 -4.12 3.37
C SER A 82 17.75 -2.61 3.64
N GLY A 83 16.96 -2.20 4.65
CA GLY A 83 16.77 -0.78 4.99
C GLY A 83 16.05 0.04 3.92
N ARG A 84 15.40 -0.60 2.94
CA ARG A 84 14.69 0.07 1.83
C ARG A 84 13.30 0.60 2.23
N GLY A 85 12.81 0.25 3.41
CA GLY A 85 11.46 0.55 3.88
C GLY A 85 10.43 -0.44 3.33
N PHE A 86 9.15 -0.13 3.50
CA PHE A 86 8.03 -0.86 2.91
C PHE A 86 7.85 -0.55 1.43
N THR A 87 7.48 -1.57 0.64
CA THR A 87 7.12 -1.42 -0.78
C THR A 87 5.81 -0.67 -0.99
N ASP A 88 5.61 -0.16 -2.20
CA ASP A 88 4.32 0.37 -2.65
C ASP A 88 3.20 -0.69 -2.54
N CYS A 89 3.55 -1.96 -2.79
CA CYS A 89 2.64 -3.11 -2.69
C CYS A 89 2.18 -3.33 -1.24
N SER A 90 3.10 -3.26 -0.29
CA SER A 90 2.84 -3.31 1.14
C SER A 90 1.92 -2.19 1.63
N MET A 91 2.17 -0.96 1.15
CA MET A 91 1.33 0.20 1.46
C MET A 91 -0.09 0.06 0.88
N ALA A 92 -0.21 -0.48 -0.34
CA ALA A 92 -1.50 -0.76 -0.98
C ALA A 92 -2.30 -1.81 -0.21
N ILE A 93 -1.68 -2.94 0.15
CA ILE A 93 -2.31 -4.02 0.91
C ILE A 93 -2.73 -3.55 2.29
N THR A 94 -1.89 -2.76 2.98
CA THR A 94 -2.23 -2.18 4.28
C THR A 94 -3.50 -1.33 4.19
N SER A 95 -3.66 -0.56 3.11
CA SER A 95 -4.86 0.26 2.89
C SER A 95 -6.09 -0.59 2.59
N ILE A 96 -5.95 -1.68 1.83
CA ILE A 96 -7.02 -2.65 1.56
C ILE A 96 -7.47 -3.33 2.86
N ASN A 97 -6.51 -3.85 3.64
CA ASN A 97 -6.79 -4.52 4.90
C ASN A 97 -7.57 -3.61 5.87
N ARG A 98 -7.09 -2.36 5.99
CA ARG A 98 -7.74 -1.36 6.81
C ARG A 98 -9.17 -1.07 6.37
N ALA A 99 -9.43 -1.02 5.07
CA ALA A 99 -10.77 -0.79 4.54
C ALA A 99 -11.71 -1.98 4.77
N ILE A 100 -11.22 -3.22 4.66
CA ILE A 100 -12.02 -4.45 4.85
C ILE A 100 -12.27 -4.76 6.33
N GLY A 101 -11.43 -4.24 7.24
CA GLY A 101 -11.64 -4.34 8.68
C GLY A 101 -10.86 -5.46 9.37
N GLY A 102 -9.74 -5.91 8.81
CA GLY A 102 -8.79 -6.77 9.55
C GLY A 102 -9.11 -8.26 9.61
N ASN A 103 -10.08 -8.78 8.84
CA ASN A 103 -10.39 -10.21 8.77
C ASN A 103 -9.38 -11.01 7.91
N GLU A 104 -8.09 -10.70 8.03
CA GLU A 104 -7.06 -11.42 7.28
C GLU A 104 -6.80 -12.79 7.89
N THR A 105 -6.86 -13.82 7.06
CA THR A 105 -6.60 -15.20 7.49
C THR A 105 -5.16 -15.64 7.30
N SER A 106 -4.46 -15.04 6.33
CA SER A 106 -3.06 -15.35 6.02
C SER A 106 -2.43 -14.28 5.12
N SER A 107 -1.28 -13.74 5.51
CA SER A 107 -0.43 -12.91 4.64
C SER A 107 0.85 -13.67 4.30
N GLY A 108 1.26 -13.61 3.04
CA GLY A 108 2.55 -14.11 2.56
C GLY A 108 3.28 -13.01 1.82
N THR A 109 4.53 -12.77 2.17
CA THR A 109 5.40 -11.80 1.47
C THR A 109 6.55 -12.52 0.79
N PHE A 110 7.06 -11.92 -0.28
CA PHE A 110 8.25 -12.40 -0.98
C PHE A 110 9.02 -11.23 -1.59
N ASP A 111 10.34 -11.39 -1.68
CA ASP A 111 11.20 -10.45 -2.38
C ASP A 111 11.43 -10.97 -3.80
N GLU A 112 10.92 -10.27 -4.82
CA GLU A 112 11.05 -10.67 -6.23
C GLU A 112 12.49 -10.80 -6.71
N GLU A 113 13.40 -10.01 -6.14
CA GLU A 113 14.80 -9.99 -6.55
C GLU A 113 15.54 -11.26 -6.07
N THR A 114 15.06 -11.88 -4.99
CA THR A 114 15.78 -12.97 -4.30
C THR A 114 14.99 -14.28 -4.18
N ALA A 115 13.66 -14.23 -4.29
CA ALA A 115 12.79 -15.38 -4.10
C ALA A 115 12.97 -16.43 -5.20
N LYS A 116 13.03 -17.70 -4.80
CA LYS A 116 13.15 -18.83 -5.71
C LYS A 116 11.79 -19.52 -5.87
N TYR A 117 11.68 -20.34 -6.92
CA TYR A 117 10.49 -21.16 -7.16
C TYR A 117 9.99 -21.92 -5.91
N ALA A 118 10.92 -22.45 -5.10
CA ALA A 118 10.58 -23.15 -3.86
C ALA A 118 9.87 -22.27 -2.82
N ASP A 119 10.20 -20.98 -2.75
CA ASP A 119 9.58 -20.02 -1.83
C ASP A 119 8.15 -19.73 -2.23
N TYR A 120 7.91 -19.47 -3.53
CA TYR A 120 6.57 -19.32 -4.09
C TYR A 120 5.71 -20.56 -3.85
N LEU A 121 6.24 -21.76 -4.12
CA LEU A 121 5.53 -23.01 -3.90
C LEU A 121 5.14 -23.20 -2.42
N ARG A 122 6.03 -22.84 -1.50
CA ARG A 122 5.76 -22.89 -0.06
C ARG A 122 4.66 -21.92 0.34
N LEU A 123 4.69 -20.68 -0.15
CA LEU A 123 3.67 -19.67 0.11
C LEU A 123 2.30 -20.12 -0.42
N LEU A 124 2.24 -20.59 -1.67
CA LEU A 124 0.99 -21.04 -2.30
C LEU A 124 0.39 -22.25 -1.57
N ARG A 125 1.21 -23.24 -1.17
CA ARG A 125 0.74 -24.40 -0.39
C ARG A 125 0.20 -24.03 0.99
N ASN A 126 0.70 -22.94 1.59
CA ASN A 126 0.20 -22.44 2.86
C ASN A 126 -1.13 -21.70 2.68
N ILE A 127 -1.22 -20.86 1.63
CA ILE A 127 -2.43 -20.09 1.29
C ILE A 127 -3.58 -21.03 0.90
N GLU A 128 -3.30 -22.08 0.11
CA GLU A 128 -4.28 -23.09 -0.33
C GLU A 128 -5.12 -23.67 0.82
N LYS A 129 -4.51 -23.84 1.99
CA LYS A 129 -5.16 -24.44 3.17
C LYS A 129 -6.06 -23.46 3.94
N ARG A 130 -5.93 -22.15 3.70
CA ARG A 130 -6.51 -21.10 4.55
C ARG A 130 -7.49 -20.20 3.82
N ALA A 131 -7.25 -19.92 2.54
CA ALA A 131 -8.07 -19.01 1.76
C ALA A 131 -8.31 -19.54 0.34
N ARG A 132 -9.45 -19.14 -0.23
CA ARG A 132 -9.80 -19.39 -1.64
C ARG A 132 -9.66 -18.15 -2.52
N ILE A 133 -9.60 -16.98 -1.90
CA ILE A 133 -9.45 -15.69 -2.56
C ILE A 133 -8.07 -15.14 -2.19
N VAL A 134 -7.29 -14.77 -3.20
CA VAL A 134 -5.95 -14.23 -3.03
C VAL A 134 -5.90 -12.86 -3.68
N VAL A 135 -5.53 -11.84 -2.90
CA VAL A 135 -5.22 -10.52 -3.42
C VAL A 135 -3.70 -10.49 -3.63
N PHE A 136 -3.30 -10.43 -4.91
CA PHE A 136 -1.91 -10.50 -5.33
C PHE A 136 -1.44 -9.16 -5.90
N ILE A 137 -0.30 -8.65 -5.43
CA ILE A 137 0.32 -7.41 -5.92
C ILE A 137 1.83 -7.60 -6.08
N ILE A 138 2.34 -7.28 -7.27
CA ILE A 138 3.74 -7.35 -7.72
C ILE A 138 4.16 -5.95 -8.13
#